data_AF-A0ABD6QET2-F1
#
_entry.id   AF-A0ABD6QET2-F1
#
_cell.length_a   1.000
_cell.length_b   1.000
_cell.length_c   1.000
_cell.angle_alpha   90.00
_cell.angle_beta   90.00
_cell.angle_gamma   90.00
#
_symmetry.space_group_name_H-M   'P 1'
#
loop_
_entity.id
_entity.type
_entity.pdbx_description
1 polymer ?
#
loop_
_entity_poly.entity_id
_entity_poly.type
_entity_poly.pdbx_seq_one_letter_code
_entity_poly.pdbx_strand_id
1 'polypeptide(L)' 'MTSPDAEPNKVNWSIRLDDDEVGRWDELLYSLRRETGRRTLSKADIMRALVDLASDENAAVRSALIATLTNG' A
#
# COMPACT_ATOMS: atom_id res chain seq x y z
N MET A 1 16.44 9.75 28.06
CA MET A 1 16.82 10.50 26.86
C MET A 1 15.79 10.20 25.80
N THR A 2 14.91 11.15 25.51
CA THR A 2 13.93 11.05 24.42
C THR A 2 14.69 11.20 23.10
N SER A 3 14.74 10.15 22.30
CA SER A 3 15.21 10.25 20.91
C SER A 3 14.40 11.36 20.22
N PRO A 4 15.02 12.23 19.43
CA PRO A 4 14.26 13.17 18.62
C PRO A 4 13.33 12.34 17.73
N ASP A 5 12.04 12.69 17.71
CA ASP A 5 11.09 12.19 16.72
C ASP A 5 11.72 12.46 15.34
N ALA A 6 12.34 11.42 14.77
CA ALA A 6 12.97 11.53 13.47
C ALA A 6 11.83 11.73 12.49
N GLU A 7 11.72 12.94 11.93
CA GLU A 7 10.75 13.20 10.87
C GLU A 7 10.93 12.12 9.79
N PRO A 8 9.85 11.44 9.38
CA PRO A 8 9.97 10.39 8.39
C PRO A 8 10.53 10.97 7.10
N ASN A 9 11.56 10.31 6.55
CA ASN A 9 12.17 10.72 5.30
C ASN A 9 11.12 10.71 4.18
N LYS A 10 10.94 11.87 3.52
CA LYS A 10 10.06 11.98 2.36
C LYS A 10 10.73 11.31 1.15
N VAL A 11 10.18 10.18 0.72
CA VAL A 11 10.62 9.46 -0.48
C VAL A 11 9.54 9.56 -1.56
N ASN A 12 9.93 10.00 -2.76
CA ASN A 12 9.09 9.91 -3.95
C ASN A 12 9.48 8.66 -4.73
N TRP A 13 8.48 7.86 -5.09
CA TRP A 13 8.66 6.65 -5.89
C TRP A 13 7.68 6.69 -7.06
N SER A 14 8.08 6.09 -8.18
CA SER A 14 7.30 6.07 -9.41
C SER A 14 7.22 4.63 -9.89
N ILE A 15 6.02 4.19 -10.23
CA ILE A 15 5.77 2.89 -10.87
C ILE A 15 5.18 3.12 -12.25
N ARG A 16 5.49 2.22 -13.18
CA ARG A 16 4.84 2.17 -14.49
C ARG A 16 3.75 1.11 -14.41
N LEU A 17 2.56 1.51 -14.82
CA LEU A 17 1.39 0.66 -14.90
C LEU A 17 0.86 0.75 -16.34
N ASP A 18 0.32 -0.35 -16.86
CA ASP A 18 -0.51 -0.29 -18.06
C ASP A 18 -1.90 0.31 -17.76
N ASP A 19 -2.69 0.58 -18.79
CA ASP A 19 -4.00 1.22 -18.63
C ASP A 19 -4.97 0.37 -17.79
N ASP A 20 -4.89 -0.97 -17.90
CA ASP A 20 -5.73 -1.90 -17.15
C ASP A 20 -5.35 -1.93 -15.65
N GLU A 21 -4.05 -1.85 -15.35
CA GLU A 21 -3.52 -1.73 -14.00
C GLU A 21 -3.89 -0.39 -13.36
N VAL A 22 -3.87 0.71 -14.12
CA VAL A 22 -4.32 2.03 -13.64
C VAL A 22 -5.79 1.98 -13.25
N GLY A 23 -6.64 1.38 -14.09
CA GLY A 23 -8.08 1.21 -13.82
C GLY A 23 -8.34 0.42 -12.54
N ARG A 24 -7.71 -0.75 -12.40
CA ARG A 24 -7.81 -1.58 -11.18
C ARG A 24 -7.40 -0.83 -9.92
N TRP A 25 -6.40 0.04 -10.02
CA TRP A 25 -5.95 0.84 -8.88
C TRP A 25 -6.99 1.87 -8.44
N ASP A 26 -7.62 2.55 -9.40
CA ASP A 26 -8.67 3.52 -9.12
C ASP A 26 -9.92 2.83 -8.52
N GLU A 27 -10.31 1.69 -9.07
CA GLU A 27 -11.42 0.89 -8.55
C GLU A 27 -11.20 0.44 -7.10
N LEU A 28 -9.99 -0.03 -6.77
CA LEU A 28 -9.63 -0.38 -5.41
C LEU A 28 -9.75 0.83 -4.48
N LEU A 29 -9.23 1.99 -4.90
CA LEU A 29 -9.31 3.23 -4.12
C LEU A 29 -10.77 3.63 -3.87
N TYR A 30 -11.63 3.59 -4.89
CA TYR A 30 -13.04 3.94 -4.73
C TYR A 30 -13.78 2.97 -3.81
N SER A 31 -13.52 1.66 -3.96
CA SER A 31 -14.12 0.63 -3.12
C SER A 31 -13.73 0.82 -1.65
N LEU A 32 -12.44 1.00 -1.36
CA LEU A 32 -11.95 1.23 -0.01
C LEU A 32 -12.50 2.53 0.61
N ARG A 33 -12.62 3.62 -0.16
CA ARG A 33 -13.26 4.86 0.32
C ARG A 33 -14.71 4.64 0.70
N ARG A 34 -15.43 3.83 -0.06
CA ARG A 34 -16.84 3.48 0.20
C ARG A 34 -16.97 2.61 1.45
N GLU A 35 -16.17 1.56 1.55
CA GLU A 35 -16.21 0.59 2.66
C GLU A 35 -15.77 1.20 3.99
N THR A 36 -14.72 2.03 3.98
CA THR A 36 -14.18 2.66 5.19
C THR A 36 -14.84 4.00 5.54
N GLY A 37 -15.63 4.58 4.63
CA GLY A 37 -16.17 5.93 4.73
C GLY A 37 -15.12 7.06 4.62
N ARG A 38 -13.84 6.74 4.42
CA ARG A 38 -12.73 7.70 4.42
C ARG A 38 -12.51 8.34 3.05
N ARG A 39 -13.20 9.45 2.76
CA ARG A 39 -13.10 10.17 1.48
C ARG A 39 -11.68 10.70 1.15
N THR A 40 -10.86 10.94 2.16
CA THR A 40 -9.49 11.48 2.02
C THR A 40 -8.42 10.41 1.73
N LEU A 41 -8.79 9.12 1.71
CA LEU A 41 -7.86 8.03 1.38
C LEU A 41 -7.19 8.29 0.03
N SER A 42 -5.88 8.10 -0.07
CA SER A 42 -5.11 8.22 -1.32
C SER A 42 -4.44 6.89 -1.69
N LYS A 43 -3.97 6.78 -2.94
CA LYS A 43 -3.17 5.61 -3.40
C LYS A 43 -1.92 5.39 -2.53
N ALA A 44 -1.31 6.48 -2.05
CA ALA A 44 -0.16 6.42 -1.16
C ALA A 44 -0.52 5.81 0.20
N ASP A 45 -1.72 6.09 0.73
CA ASP A 45 -2.18 5.51 2.00
C ASP A 45 -2.43 4.02 1.87
N ILE A 46 -3.00 3.57 0.74
CA ILE A 46 -3.17 2.15 0.43
C ILE A 46 -1.80 1.45 0.41
N MET A 47 -0.81 2.05 -0.25
CA MET A 47 0.54 1.48 -0.34
C MET A 47 1.25 1.40 0.99
N ARG A 48 1.14 2.44 1.82
CA ARG A 48 1.69 2.40 3.19
C ARG A 48 1.04 1.27 3.99
N ALA A 49 -0.29 1.17 3.96
CA ALA A 49 -1.01 0.12 4.68
C ALA A 49 -0.62 -1.28 4.19
N LEU A 50 -0.46 -1.50 2.88
CA LEU A 50 -0.02 -2.78 2.34
C LEU A 50 1.41 -3.13 2.78
N VAL A 51 2.33 -2.16 2.75
CA VAL A 51 3.70 -2.35 3.23
C VAL A 51 3.71 -2.67 4.73
N ASP A 52 2.95 -1.94 5.53
CA ASP A 52 2.87 -2.17 6.97
C ASP A 52 2.32 -3.57 7.27
N LEU A 53 1.25 -4.00 6.58
CA LEU A 53 0.67 -5.34 6.71
C LEU A 53 1.62 -6.45 6.25
N ALA A 54 2.39 -6.21 5.18
CA ALA A 54 3.34 -7.18 4.65
C ALA A 54 4.67 -7.23 5.43
N SER A 55 4.93 -6.24 6.28
CA SER A 55 6.16 -6.19 7.10
C SER A 55 6.10 -7.13 8.30
N ASP A 56 4.92 -7.57 8.72
CA ASP A 56 4.75 -8.63 9.71
C ASP A 56 5.08 -10.00 9.10
N GLU A 57 6.09 -10.66 9.65
CA GLU A 57 6.58 -11.96 9.17
C GLU A 57 5.52 -13.06 9.16
N ASN A 58 4.54 -12.97 10.05
CA ASN A 58 3.49 -13.97 10.24
C ASN A 58 2.17 -13.59 9.57
N ALA A 59 2.07 -12.40 8.97
CA ALA A 59 0.84 -11.96 8.34
C ALA A 59 0.55 -12.76 7.05
N ALA A 60 -0.70 -13.17 6.87
CA ALA A 60 -1.15 -13.84 5.66
C ALA A 60 -0.87 -13.01 4.38
N VAL A 61 -0.89 -11.68 4.50
CA VAL A 61 -0.56 -10.75 3.40
C VAL A 61 0.88 -10.93 2.94
N ARG A 62 1.83 -11.14 3.84
CA ARG A 62 3.24 -11.36 3.48
C ARG A 62 3.43 -12.68 2.73
N SER A 63 2.79 -13.75 3.20
CA SER A 63 2.81 -15.04 2.52
C SER A 63 2.20 -14.96 1.12
N ALA A 64 1.07 -14.27 0.98
CA ALA A 64 0.43 -14.04 -0.32
C ALA A 64 1.33 -13.22 -1.26
N LEU A 65 1.96 -12.15 -0.75
CA LEU A 65 2.90 -11.33 -1.50
C LEU A 65 4.09 -12.15 -2.02
N ILE A 66 4.71 -12.97 -1.16
CA ILE A 66 5.83 -13.86 -1.56
C ILE A 66 5.37 -14.83 -2.66
N ALA A 67 4.20 -15.44 -2.50
CA ALA A 67 3.65 -16.36 -3.50
C ALA A 67 3.40 -15.67 -4.85
N THR A 68 2.87 -14.45 -4.85
CA THR A 68 2.66 -13.67 -6.09
C THR A 68 3.98 -13.33 -6.76
N LEU A 69 4.99 -12.85 -6.01
CA LEU A 69 6.29 -12.46 -6.57
C LEU A 69 7.13 -13.64 -7.06
N THR A 70 6.88 -14.85 -6.54
CA THR A 70 7.62 -16.06 -6.95
C THR A 70 7.02 -16.71 -8.20
N ASN A 71 5.71 -16.55 -8.42
CA ASN A 71 4.98 -17.22 -9.51
C ASN A 71 4.54 -16.28 -10.65
N GLY A 72 4.79 -14.98 -10.51
CA GLY A 72 4.47 -13.95 -11.50
C GLY A 72 5.52 -13.81 -12.60
#